data_AF-A0A7S3IJL3-F1
#
_entry.id   AF-A0A7S3IJL3-F1
#
_cell.length_a   1.000
_cell.length_b   1.000
_cell.length_c   1.000
_cell.angle_alpha   90.00
_cell.angle_beta   90.00
_cell.angle_gamma   90.00
#
_symmetry.space_group_name_H-M   'P 1'
#
loop_
_entity.id
_entity.type
_entity.pdbx_description
1 polymer ?
#
loop_
_entity_poly.entity_id
_entity_poly.type
_entity_poly.pdbx_seq_one_letter_code
_entity_poly.pdbx_strand_id
1 'polypeptide(L)'
;MECNKCENCFCMNCLQKWLKESGSCPFKCEGDLDFKLKPHKVIRNMLSQLVLKCRNEKNGCETEIPYEKLEIHEEVECLFEFYPCPNKDEGCTDKIKDAEIEVHVREKCLYAKVECMYCHSGYLRKDIRNHLMNCDKAVRTCPHCRQ
;
A
#
# COMPACT_ATOMS: atom_id res chain seq x y z
N MET A 1 -8.43 20.90 -14.20
CA MET A 1 -8.38 21.62 -15.49
C MET A 1 -9.72 22.29 -15.70
N GLU A 2 -9.75 23.59 -16.00
CA GLU A 2 -10.99 24.32 -16.28
C GLU A 2 -10.94 24.91 -17.68
N CYS A 3 -12.02 24.77 -18.45
CA CYS A 3 -12.13 25.41 -19.76
C CYS A 3 -12.40 26.91 -19.59
N ASN A 4 -11.63 27.79 -20.24
CA ASN A 4 -11.86 29.24 -20.15
C ASN A 4 -13.12 29.74 -20.88
N LYS A 5 -13.77 28.88 -21.69
CA LYS A 5 -14.99 29.25 -22.44
C LYS A 5 -16.27 28.89 -21.72
N CYS A 6 -16.38 27.65 -21.22
CA CYS A 6 -17.59 27.17 -20.54
C CYS A 6 -17.43 27.02 -19.02
N GLU A 7 -16.26 27.36 -18.47
CA GLU A 7 -15.95 27.32 -17.03
C GLU A 7 -16.12 25.94 -16.36
N ASN A 8 -16.29 24.88 -17.16
CA ASN A 8 -16.43 23.53 -16.64
C ASN A 8 -15.08 22.94 -16.24
N CYS A 9 -15.07 22.21 -15.12
CA CYS A 9 -13.90 21.59 -14.54
C CYS A 9 -13.82 20.10 -14.86
N PHE A 10 -12.62 19.64 -15.17
CA PHE A 10 -12.30 18.26 -15.50
C PHE A 10 -11.06 17.79 -14.75
N CYS A 11 -11.05 16.50 -14.43
CA CYS A 11 -9.86 15.80 -13.99
C CYS A 11 -8.83 15.78 -15.16
N MET A 12 -7.53 15.93 -14.85
CA MET A 12 -6.47 16.02 -15.88
C MET A 12 -6.49 14.79 -16.79
N ASN A 13 -6.49 13.59 -16.20
CA ASN A 13 -6.49 12.32 -16.93
C ASN A 13 -7.73 12.15 -17.82
N CYS A 14 -8.89 12.59 -17.33
CA CYS A 14 -10.17 12.50 -18.03
C CYS A 14 -10.15 13.41 -19.27
N LEU A 15 -9.70 14.66 -19.07
CA LEU A 15 -9.60 15.63 -20.15
C LEU A 15 -8.59 15.18 -21.20
N GLN A 16 -7.40 14.73 -20.80
CA GLN A 16 -6.38 14.27 -21.74
C GLN A 16 -6.85 13.08 -22.59
N LYS A 17 -7.52 12.10 -21.97
CA LYS A 17 -8.11 10.97 -22.71
C LYS A 17 -9.12 11.44 -23.75
N TRP A 18 -10.03 12.33 -23.34
CA TRP A 18 -11.05 12.88 -24.24
C TRP A 18 -10.46 13.69 -25.40
N LEU A 19 -9.50 14.57 -25.11
CA LEU A 19 -8.86 15.41 -26.11
C LEU A 19 -8.09 14.57 -27.15
N LYS A 20 -7.52 13.44 -26.74
CA LYS A 20 -6.85 12.51 -27.66
C LYS A 20 -7.82 11.89 -28.68
N GLU A 21 -9.05 11.61 -28.28
CA GLU A 21 -10.05 10.94 -29.13
C GLU A 21 -10.85 11.93 -29.99
N SER A 22 -11.23 13.07 -29.41
CA SER A 22 -12.22 13.98 -30.02
C SER A 22 -11.64 15.32 -30.49
N GLY A 23 -10.45 15.70 -30.02
CA GLY A 23 -9.83 17.00 -30.31
C GLY A 23 -10.66 18.23 -29.91
N SER A 24 -11.69 18.06 -29.08
CA SER A 24 -12.66 19.13 -28.76
C SER A 24 -12.97 19.18 -27.26
N CYS A 25 -13.46 20.33 -26.77
CA CYS A 25 -13.96 20.43 -25.40
C CYS A 25 -15.11 19.42 -25.18
N PRO A 26 -15.22 18.73 -24.03
CA PRO A 26 -16.34 17.82 -23.75
C PRO A 26 -17.73 18.47 -23.87
N PHE A 27 -17.81 19.78 -23.67
CA PHE A 27 -19.03 20.58 -23.85
C PHE A 27 -19.12 21.27 -25.22
N LYS A 28 -18.27 20.86 -26.17
CA LYS A 28 -18.26 21.31 -27.57
C LYS A 28 -18.18 22.84 -27.75
N CYS A 29 -17.34 23.49 -26.94
CA CYS A 29 -17.04 24.91 -27.14
C CYS A 29 -16.42 25.15 -28.53
N GLU A 30 -16.84 26.21 -29.21
CA GLU A 30 -16.30 26.59 -30.51
C GLU A 30 -14.90 27.22 -30.39
N GLY A 31 -14.05 27.03 -31.41
CA GLY A 31 -12.70 27.60 -31.53
C GLY A 31 -11.61 26.84 -30.77
N ASP A 32 -10.48 27.50 -30.54
CA ASP A 32 -9.29 26.85 -29.97
C ASP A 32 -9.49 26.30 -28.56
N LEU A 33 -8.81 25.19 -28.25
CA LEU A 33 -8.80 24.56 -26.95
C LEU A 33 -8.02 25.42 -25.95
N ASP A 34 -8.73 26.02 -25.01
CA ASP A 34 -8.14 26.85 -23.96
C ASP A 34 -8.58 26.36 -22.58
N PHE A 35 -7.61 25.81 -21.84
CA PHE A 35 -7.80 25.25 -20.50
C PHE A 35 -6.74 25.78 -19.55
N LYS A 36 -7.19 26.23 -18.38
CA LYS A 36 -6.30 26.58 -17.27
C LYS A 36 -6.17 25.43 -16.27
N LEU A 37 -4.98 25.30 -15.70
CA LEU A 37 -4.68 24.28 -14.68
C LEU A 37 -5.50 24.48 -13.42
N LYS A 38 -5.55 25.72 -12.93
CA LYS A 38 -6.19 26.07 -11.67
C LYS A 38 -7.67 26.40 -11.89
N PRO A 39 -8.60 25.64 -11.27
CA PRO A 39 -10.02 25.99 -11.26
C PRO A 39 -10.27 27.35 -10.63
N HIS A 40 -11.45 27.91 -10.91
CA HIS A 40 -11.96 29.12 -10.32
C HIS A 40 -11.94 29.05 -8.78
N LYS A 41 -11.72 30.20 -8.13
CA LYS A 41 -11.52 30.24 -6.67
C LYS A 41 -12.69 29.63 -5.89
N VAL A 42 -13.91 29.77 -6.41
CA VAL A 42 -15.13 29.27 -5.77
C VAL A 42 -15.08 27.75 -5.64
N ILE A 43 -14.70 27.05 -6.72
CA ILE A 43 -14.55 25.59 -6.70
C ILE A 43 -13.44 25.16 -5.73
N ARG A 44 -12.29 25.86 -5.76
CA ARG A 44 -11.19 25.55 -4.83
C ARG A 44 -11.60 25.74 -3.37
N ASN A 45 -12.33 26.81 -3.07
CA ASN A 45 -12.85 27.07 -1.73
C ASN A 45 -13.88 26.02 -1.32
N MET A 46 -14.78 25.61 -2.23
CA MET A 46 -15.73 24.53 -1.94
C MET A 46 -15.01 23.23 -1.61
N LEU A 47 -13.96 22.87 -2.37
CA LEU A 47 -13.14 21.69 -2.11
C LEU A 47 -12.39 21.78 -0.77
N SER A 48 -11.87 22.96 -0.40
CA SER A 48 -11.13 23.12 0.86
C SER A 48 -12.03 23.06 2.11
N GLN A 49 -13.34 23.27 1.97
CA GLN A 49 -14.30 23.05 3.06
C GLN A 49 -14.69 21.56 3.22
N LEU A 50 -14.31 20.69 2.28
CA LEU A 50 -14.62 19.27 2.39
C LEU A 50 -13.73 18.62 3.44
N VAL A 51 -14.38 17.94 4.38
CA VAL A 51 -13.76 17.03 5.34
C VAL A 51 -14.26 15.64 5.01
N LEU A 52 -13.33 14.70 4.89
CA LEU A 52 -13.56 13.35 4.42
C LEU A 52 -13.06 12.35 5.45
N LYS A 53 -13.66 11.16 5.45
CA LYS A 53 -13.16 10.05 6.24
C LYS A 53 -12.09 9.29 5.45
N CYS A 54 -11.09 8.78 6.17
CA CYS A 54 -10.05 7.93 5.58
C CYS A 54 -10.64 6.67 4.95
N ARG A 55 -10.09 6.22 3.81
CA ARG A 55 -10.43 4.90 3.22
C ARG A 55 -10.23 3.73 4.18
N ASN A 56 -9.35 3.90 5.17
CA ASN A 56 -9.06 2.94 6.23
C ASN A 56 -9.99 3.06 7.45
N GLU A 57 -11.16 3.73 7.34
CA GLU A 57 -12.17 3.77 8.40
C GLU A 57 -12.53 2.36 8.88
N LYS A 58 -12.73 1.41 7.95
CA LYS A 58 -13.03 0.00 8.27
C LYS A 58 -11.91 -0.71 9.03
N ASN A 59 -10.70 -0.16 8.95
CA ASN A 59 -9.52 -0.68 9.63
C ASN A 59 -9.28 0.00 10.99
N GLY A 60 -10.08 1.00 11.35
CA GLY A 60 -10.02 1.74 12.61
C GLY A 60 -9.53 3.18 12.48
N CYS A 61 -9.30 3.70 11.27
CA CYS A 61 -8.96 5.12 11.10
C CYS A 61 -10.20 6.01 11.21
N GLU A 62 -10.47 6.55 12.40
CA GLU A 62 -11.61 7.45 12.65
C GLU A 62 -11.31 8.93 12.33
N THR A 63 -10.14 9.22 11.77
CA THR A 63 -9.70 10.59 11.50
C THR A 63 -10.56 11.24 10.41
N GLU A 64 -11.11 12.40 10.72
CA GLU A 64 -11.73 13.31 9.76
C GLU A 64 -10.66 14.24 9.15
N ILE A 65 -10.49 14.19 7.83
CA ILE A 65 -9.34 14.75 7.13
C ILE A 65 -9.80 15.77 6.10
N PRO A 66 -9.27 17.01 6.11
CA PRO A 66 -9.52 17.97 5.05
C PRO A 66 -9.12 17.40 3.68
N TYR A 67 -9.91 17.66 2.64
CA TYR A 67 -9.65 17.15 1.28
C TYR A 67 -8.21 17.37 0.81
N GLU A 68 -7.64 18.54 1.09
CA GLU A 68 -6.27 18.90 0.70
C GLU A 68 -5.18 18.05 1.38
N LYS A 69 -5.49 17.40 2.50
CA LYS A 69 -4.57 16.55 3.28
C LYS A 69 -4.85 15.06 3.13
N LEU A 70 -5.93 14.68 2.44
CA LEU A 70 -6.39 13.30 2.37
C LEU A 70 -5.32 12.37 1.77
N GLU A 71 -4.69 12.79 0.67
CA GLU A 71 -3.65 12.01 -0.02
C GLU A 71 -2.44 11.76 0.90
N ILE A 72 -1.92 12.80 1.54
CA ILE A 72 -0.79 12.69 2.46
C ILE A 72 -1.14 11.79 3.65
N HIS A 73 -2.35 11.96 4.21
CA HIS A 73 -2.80 11.10 5.29
C HIS A 73 -2.81 9.64 4.83
N GLU A 74 -3.50 9.31 3.74
CA GLU A 74 -3.69 7.94 3.31
C GLU A 74 -2.41 7.24 2.81
N GLU A 75 -1.46 7.98 2.25
CA GLU A 75 -0.24 7.41 1.68
C GLU A 75 0.95 7.40 2.65
N VAL A 76 1.01 8.34 3.59
CA VAL A 76 2.20 8.58 4.42
C VAL A 76 1.90 8.52 5.91
N GLU A 77 0.77 9.05 6.38
CA GLU A 77 0.53 9.23 7.83
C GLU A 77 -0.42 8.17 8.44
N CYS A 78 -1.19 7.45 7.62
CA CYS A 78 -2.26 6.58 8.10
C CYS A 78 -1.68 5.32 8.76
N LEU A 79 -1.74 5.29 10.10
CA LEU A 79 -1.32 4.14 10.91
C LEU A 79 -2.18 2.87 10.72
N PHE A 80 -3.28 2.99 9.99
CA PHE A 80 -4.22 1.91 9.71
C PHE A 80 -4.12 1.40 8.26
N GLU A 81 -3.12 1.86 7.51
CA GLU A 81 -2.74 1.28 6.23
C GLU A 81 -2.03 -0.07 6.47
N PHE A 82 -2.28 -1.04 5.59
CA PHE A 82 -1.72 -2.38 5.70
C PHE A 82 -0.84 -2.69 4.50
N TYR A 83 0.39 -3.14 4.79
CA TYR A 83 1.37 -3.45 3.77
C TYR A 83 1.56 -4.96 3.62
N PRO A 84 1.82 -5.45 2.40
CA PRO A 84 2.15 -6.86 2.22
C PRO A 84 3.43 -7.21 2.98
N CYS A 85 3.47 -8.41 3.57
CA CYS A 85 4.66 -8.90 4.24
C CYS A 85 5.90 -8.83 3.32
N PRO A 86 7.10 -8.42 3.82
CA PRO A 86 8.33 -8.45 3.05
C PRO A 86 8.69 -9.83 2.47
N ASN A 87 8.22 -10.92 3.11
CA ASN A 87 8.40 -12.29 2.64
C ASN A 87 7.30 -12.76 1.68
N LYS A 88 6.61 -11.85 0.99
CA LYS A 88 5.57 -12.19 0.00
C LYS A 88 6.11 -13.07 -1.13
N ASP A 89 7.35 -12.83 -1.55
CA ASP A 89 7.98 -13.55 -2.66
C ASP A 89 8.36 -14.98 -2.25
N GLU A 90 8.50 -15.24 -0.95
CA GLU A 90 8.67 -16.59 -0.38
C GLU A 90 7.30 -17.28 -0.16
N GLY A 91 6.19 -16.53 -0.25
CA GLY A 91 4.82 -17.04 -0.24
C GLY A 91 3.92 -16.52 0.88
N CYS A 92 4.34 -15.52 1.67
CA CYS A 92 3.47 -14.91 2.69
C CYS A 92 2.42 -14.00 2.05
N THR A 93 1.13 -14.28 2.30
CA THR A 93 0.01 -13.48 1.76
C THR A 93 -0.55 -12.46 2.77
N ASP A 94 0.03 -12.39 3.96
CA ASP A 94 -0.47 -11.53 5.03
C ASP A 94 -0.23 -10.06 4.70
N LYS A 95 -1.23 -9.24 5.03
CA LYS A 95 -1.10 -7.78 5.06
C LYS A 95 -1.06 -7.36 6.52
N ILE A 96 -0.03 -6.60 6.89
CA ILE A 96 0.26 -6.24 8.29
C ILE A 96 0.36 -4.72 8.39
N LYS A 97 -0.08 -4.15 9.51
CA LYS A 97 0.16 -2.73 9.82
C LYS A 97 1.66 -2.47 9.87
N ASP A 98 2.11 -1.33 9.38
CA ASP A 98 3.54 -0.99 9.31
C ASP A 98 4.28 -1.23 10.64
N ALA A 99 3.71 -0.70 11.74
CA ALA A 99 4.25 -0.87 13.09
C ALA A 99 4.35 -2.33 13.59
N GLU A 100 3.61 -3.27 12.99
CA GLU A 100 3.60 -4.68 13.38
C GLU A 100 4.41 -5.57 12.43
N ILE A 101 4.91 -5.04 11.30
CA ILE A 101 5.65 -5.82 10.30
C ILE A 101 6.87 -6.49 10.90
N GLU A 102 7.68 -5.75 11.67
CA GLU A 102 8.91 -6.30 12.27
C GLU A 102 8.59 -7.46 13.23
N VAL A 103 7.57 -7.30 14.07
CA VAL A 103 7.11 -8.35 15.00
C VAL A 103 6.58 -9.55 14.23
N HIS A 104 5.76 -9.33 13.20
CA HIS A 104 5.27 -10.39 12.33
C HIS A 104 6.44 -11.18 11.71
N VAL A 105 7.40 -10.52 11.06
CA VAL A 105 8.54 -11.18 10.40
C VAL A 105 9.36 -11.99 11.40
N ARG A 106 9.64 -11.43 12.57
CA ARG A 106 10.46 -12.06 13.61
C ARG A 106 9.78 -13.24 14.30
N GLU A 107 8.47 -13.18 14.53
CA GLU A 107 7.81 -14.12 15.45
C GLU A 107 6.73 -14.99 14.80
N LYS A 108 6.03 -14.48 13.78
CA LYS A 108 4.80 -15.11 13.26
C LYS A 108 4.94 -15.61 11.82
N CYS A 109 5.75 -14.95 11.01
CA CYS A 109 5.83 -15.21 9.57
C CYS A 109 6.39 -16.59 9.25
N LEU A 110 5.55 -17.51 8.78
CA LEU A 110 5.99 -18.86 8.41
C LEU A 110 6.99 -18.90 7.24
N TYR A 111 7.04 -17.81 6.48
CA TYR A 111 7.89 -17.65 5.29
C TYR A 111 9.12 -16.76 5.55
N ALA A 112 9.37 -16.35 6.79
CA ALA A 112 10.64 -15.70 7.13
C ALA A 112 11.76 -16.74 7.15
N LYS A 113 12.94 -16.35 6.65
CA LYS A 113 14.16 -17.15 6.75
C LYS A 113 14.68 -17.13 8.19
N VAL A 114 14.94 -18.30 8.73
CA VAL A 114 15.54 -18.53 10.04
C VAL A 114 16.76 -19.42 9.88
N GLU A 115 17.73 -19.23 10.76
CA GLU A 115 18.99 -19.96 10.73
C GLU A 115 18.91 -21.23 11.60
N CYS A 116 19.41 -22.35 11.08
CA CYS A 116 19.56 -23.55 11.88
C CYS A 116 20.67 -23.37 12.93
N MET A 117 20.35 -23.60 14.21
CA MET A 117 21.31 -23.49 15.31
C MET A 117 22.48 -24.50 15.28
N TYR A 118 22.39 -25.54 14.45
CA TYR A 118 23.41 -26.59 14.35
C TYR A 118 24.26 -26.47 13.09
N CYS A 119 23.65 -26.14 11.95
CA CYS A 119 24.35 -26.06 10.66
C CYS A 119 24.49 -24.66 10.08
N HIS A 120 23.86 -23.65 10.71
CA HIS A 120 23.91 -22.25 10.31
C HIS A 120 23.39 -21.99 8.88
N SER A 121 22.67 -22.94 8.30
CA SER A 121 22.00 -22.77 7.00
C SER A 121 20.60 -22.18 7.17
N GLY A 122 20.17 -21.36 6.21
CA GLY A 122 18.88 -20.68 6.24
C GLY A 122 17.74 -21.53 5.69
N TYR A 123 16.62 -21.56 6.40
CA TYR A 123 15.38 -22.26 6.02
C TYR A 123 14.17 -21.38 6.31
N LEU A 124 13.05 -21.62 5.62
CA LEU A 124 11.80 -20.98 6.00
C LEU A 124 11.35 -21.48 7.38
N ARG A 125 10.76 -20.60 8.19
CA ARG A 125 10.28 -20.95 9.53
C ARG A 125 9.33 -22.14 9.55
N LYS A 126 8.48 -22.32 8.52
CA LYS A 126 7.63 -23.51 8.39
C LYS A 126 8.41 -24.81 8.19
N ASP A 127 9.60 -24.75 7.60
CA ASP A 127 10.40 -25.91 7.19
C ASP A 127 11.52 -26.24 8.20
N ILE A 128 11.88 -25.30 9.08
CA ILE A 128 12.99 -25.48 10.03
C ILE A 128 12.79 -26.70 10.92
N ARG A 129 11.56 -27.01 11.34
CA ARG A 129 11.27 -28.18 12.16
C ARG A 129 11.62 -29.48 11.44
N ASN A 130 11.26 -29.57 10.16
CA ASN A 130 11.59 -30.74 9.33
C ASN A 130 13.10 -30.85 9.10
N HIS A 131 13.78 -29.72 8.90
CA HIS A 131 15.24 -29.69 8.81
C HIS A 131 15.90 -30.19 10.11
N LEU A 132 15.48 -29.70 11.28
CA LEU A 132 16.08 -30.08 12.56
C LEU A 132 15.98 -31.59 12.83
N MET A 133 14.91 -32.24 12.38
CA MET A 133 14.75 -33.70 12.48
C MET A 133 15.74 -34.48 11.60
N ASN A 134 16.35 -33.85 10.61
CA ASN A 134 17.23 -34.46 9.60
C ASN A 134 18.59 -33.75 9.47
N CYS A 135 18.91 -32.84 10.39
CA CYS A 135 20.13 -32.05 10.31
C CYS A 135 21.35 -32.90 10.68
N ASP A 136 22.30 -33.03 9.75
CA ASP A 136 23.51 -33.84 9.96
C ASP A 136 24.41 -33.32 11.10
N LYS A 137 24.33 -32.01 11.38
CA LYS A 137 25.09 -31.37 12.46
C LYS A 137 24.32 -31.33 13.79
N ALA A 138 23.04 -31.74 13.80
CA ALA A 138 22.28 -31.83 15.04
C ALA A 138 22.74 -33.04 15.85
N VAL A 139 23.15 -32.80 17.09
CA VAL A 139 23.56 -33.86 18.01
C VAL A 139 22.33 -34.71 18.33
N ARG A 140 22.26 -35.92 17.76
CA ARG A 140 21.27 -36.91 18.16
C ARG A 140 21.77 -37.62 19.41
N THR A 141 21.18 -37.31 20.55
CA THR A 141 21.37 -38.13 21.76
C THR A 141 20.71 -39.48 21.53
N CYS A 142 21.52 -40.51 21.28
CA CYS A 142 21.03 -41.88 21.30
C CYS A 142 20.85 -42.30 22.78
N PRO A 143 19.63 -42.66 23.22
CA PRO A 143 19.38 -43.13 24.58
C PRO A 143 20.15 -44.42 24.94
N HIS A 144 20.72 -45.10 23.93
CA HIS A 144 21.35 -46.41 24.05
C HIS A 144 22.88 -46.38 23.82
N CYS A 145 23.49 -45.24 23.51
CA CYS A 145 24.96 -45.15 23.27
C CYS A 145 25.77 -44.75 24.52
N ARG A 146 25.18 -44.78 25.72
CA ARG A 146 25.87 -44.68 27.03
C ARG A 146 25.65 -45.94 27.88
N GLN A 147 25.85 -47.12 27.29
CA GLN A 147 26.16 -48.36 28.01
C GLN A 147 27.44 -48.94 27.44
#